data_AF-A0A3D1MDS4-F1
#
_entry.id   AF-A0A3D1MDS4-F1
#
_cell.length_a   1.000
_cell.length_b   1.000
_cell.length_c   1.000
_cell.angle_alpha   90.00
_cell.angle_beta   90.00
_cell.angle_gamma   90.00
#
_symmetry.space_group_name_H-M   'P 1'
#
loop_
_entity.id
_entity.type
_entity.pdbx_description
1 polymer ?
#
loop_
_entity_poly.entity_id
_entity_poly.type
_entity_poly.pdbx_seq_one_letter_code
_entity_poly.pdbx_strand_id
1 'polypeptide(L)'
;MTYEHAPSPNMKLRPTSTRPQTSGSINLAFDIETNGLDCTEIHCIVTQDLDTGLVTEYNDQASPNYSIANAVNDLEVATNIISHNGIMYDIPQIKKHFPFYKGHAKHWDTLILSRFFHPDMLELDLRRKWPMMPARLYGSHSLEAYGYRLRCFKDTFAKTTDWQEWSQEMQDYCKKDVAILAKLWTHFQKSLKALS
;
A
#
# COMPACT_ATOMS: atom_id res chain seq x y z
N MET A 1 -28.80 41.63 27.16
CA MET A 1 -27.88 41.50 26.01
C MET A 1 -27.79 40.03 25.68
N THR A 2 -28.69 39.57 24.81
CA THR A 2 -28.79 38.18 24.37
C THR A 2 -28.19 38.08 22.98
N TYR A 3 -27.11 37.33 22.84
CA TYR A 3 -26.47 37.07 21.54
C TYR A 3 -27.22 35.92 20.86
N GLU A 4 -27.90 36.24 19.75
CA GLU A 4 -28.44 35.25 18.82
C GLU A 4 -27.29 34.63 17.99
N HIS A 5 -27.17 33.31 18.01
CA HIS A 5 -26.29 32.55 17.11
C HIS A 5 -27.00 32.34 15.77
N ALA A 6 -26.44 32.89 14.70
CA ALA A 6 -26.85 32.56 13.33
C ALA A 6 -26.32 31.16 12.94
N PRO A 7 -27.12 30.31 12.27
CA PRO A 7 -26.66 29.01 11.80
C PRO A 7 -25.77 29.13 10.55
N SER A 8 -24.61 28.46 10.60
CA SER A 8 -23.66 28.34 9.49
C SER A 8 -24.28 27.64 8.26
N PRO A 9 -23.92 28.02 7.03
CA PRO A 9 -24.55 27.46 5.83
C PRO A 9 -24.11 26.01 5.58
N ASN A 10 -25.11 25.15 5.34
CA ASN A 10 -24.98 23.74 4.97
C ASN A 10 -23.96 23.53 3.84
N MET A 11 -22.83 22.90 4.18
CA MET A 11 -21.88 22.38 3.20
C MET A 11 -22.49 21.13 2.55
N LYS A 12 -23.00 21.26 1.33
CA LYS A 12 -23.50 20.13 0.53
C LYS A 12 -22.33 19.19 0.22
N LEU A 13 -22.26 18.06 0.90
CA LEU A 13 -21.40 16.93 0.52
C LEU A 13 -21.77 16.52 -0.91
N ARG A 14 -20.84 16.67 -1.86
CA ARG A 14 -20.98 16.07 -3.19
C ARG A 14 -20.70 14.56 -3.07
N PRO A 15 -21.62 13.68 -3.45
CA PRO A 15 -21.27 12.30 -3.69
C PRO A 15 -20.64 12.21 -5.09
N THR A 16 -19.36 11.86 -5.17
CA THR A 16 -18.72 11.52 -6.45
C THR A 16 -18.20 10.10 -6.42
N SER A 17 -19.06 9.15 -6.78
CA SER A 17 -18.76 8.07 -7.73
C SER A 17 -19.97 7.12 -7.80
N THR A 18 -20.78 7.24 -8.86
CA THR A 18 -21.81 6.26 -9.21
C THR A 18 -21.22 5.21 -10.14
N ARG A 19 -20.23 4.45 -9.66
CA ARG A 19 -19.85 3.21 -10.33
C ARG A 19 -20.77 2.10 -9.85
N PRO A 20 -21.40 1.32 -10.75
CA PRO A 20 -22.15 0.14 -10.33
C PRO A 20 -21.22 -0.77 -9.53
N GLN A 21 -21.62 -1.10 -8.30
CA GLN A 21 -21.01 -2.16 -7.50
C GLN A 21 -21.19 -3.47 -8.27
N THR A 22 -20.14 -3.91 -8.96
CA THR A 22 -20.10 -5.26 -9.52
C THR A 22 -20.05 -6.23 -8.35
N SER A 23 -20.97 -7.19 -8.33
CA SER A 23 -21.06 -8.21 -7.29
C SER A 23 -19.69 -8.79 -6.87
N GLY A 24 -19.32 -8.64 -5.60
CA GLY A 24 -18.49 -9.57 -4.84
C GLY A 24 -16.97 -9.59 -5.05
N SER A 25 -16.37 -8.77 -5.91
CA SER A 25 -14.90 -8.77 -6.06
C SER A 25 -14.22 -7.90 -5.02
N ILE A 26 -13.39 -8.49 -4.17
CA ILE A 26 -12.56 -7.78 -3.19
C ILE A 26 -11.17 -7.53 -3.80
N ASN A 27 -10.74 -6.26 -3.86
CA ASN A 27 -9.47 -5.84 -4.46
C ASN A 27 -8.60 -5.15 -3.41
N LEU A 28 -7.56 -5.82 -2.92
CA LEU A 28 -6.73 -5.31 -1.83
C LEU A 28 -5.34 -4.90 -2.32
N ALA A 29 -4.91 -3.67 -2.01
CA ALA A 29 -3.50 -3.37 -1.91
C ALA A 29 -3.01 -3.70 -0.50
N PHE A 30 -1.84 -4.32 -0.37
CA PHE A 30 -1.29 -4.68 0.93
C PHE A 30 0.22 -4.58 0.96
N ASP A 31 0.74 -4.47 2.18
CA ASP A 31 2.15 -4.48 2.53
C ASP A 31 2.31 -5.10 3.93
N ILE A 32 3.47 -5.68 4.22
CA ILE A 32 3.79 -6.29 5.52
C ILE A 32 5.08 -5.70 6.08
N GLU A 33 5.19 -5.65 7.40
CA GLU A 33 6.46 -5.42 8.08
C GLU A 33 6.84 -6.63 8.91
N THR A 34 8.12 -6.99 8.90
CA THR A 34 8.65 -8.19 9.56
C THR A 34 9.90 -7.86 10.36
N ASN A 35 10.36 -8.81 11.16
CA ASN A 35 11.61 -8.67 11.90
C ASN A 35 12.90 -8.90 11.08
N GLY A 36 12.79 -9.08 9.76
CA GLY A 36 13.95 -9.18 8.87
C GLY A 36 13.74 -10.05 7.63
N LEU A 37 14.82 -10.29 6.88
CA LEU A 37 14.77 -11.10 5.66
C LEU A 37 14.54 -12.59 5.95
N ASP A 38 15.21 -13.14 6.97
CA ASP A 38 14.87 -14.44 7.55
C ASP A 38 13.83 -14.24 8.65
N CYS A 39 12.65 -13.80 8.22
CA CYS A 39 11.52 -13.42 9.06
C CYS A 39 11.12 -14.59 9.98
N THR A 40 11.17 -14.40 11.29
CA THR A 40 10.53 -15.31 12.26
C THR A 40 9.18 -14.79 12.72
N GLU A 41 8.88 -13.52 12.42
CA GLU A 41 7.67 -12.83 12.84
C GLU A 41 7.27 -11.77 11.81
N ILE A 42 5.98 -11.76 11.48
CA ILE A 42 5.33 -10.62 10.81
C ILE A 42 4.83 -9.71 11.93
N HIS A 43 5.24 -8.45 11.93
CA HIS A 43 4.89 -7.46 12.96
C HIS A 43 3.53 -6.83 12.70
N CYS A 44 3.29 -6.45 11.45
CA CYS A 44 2.02 -5.88 11.05
C CYS A 44 1.74 -6.09 9.56
N ILE A 45 0.47 -5.97 9.22
CA ILE A 45 -0.01 -5.92 7.84
C ILE A 45 -0.92 -4.71 7.73
N VAL A 46 -0.89 -4.03 6.59
CA VAL A 46 -1.92 -3.06 6.22
C VAL A 46 -2.57 -3.49 4.92
N THR A 47 -3.90 -3.39 4.86
CA THR A 47 -4.64 -3.55 3.61
C THR A 47 -5.38 -2.25 3.28
N GLN A 48 -5.56 -2.00 2.00
CA GLN A 48 -6.47 -0.99 1.48
C GLN A 48 -7.37 -1.62 0.42
N ASP A 49 -8.68 -1.56 0.64
CA ASP A 49 -9.68 -1.85 -0.38
C ASP A 49 -9.61 -0.76 -1.46
N LEU A 50 -9.31 -1.18 -2.69
CA LEU A 50 -9.09 -0.29 -3.83
C LEU A 50 -10.38 0.27 -4.43
N ASP A 51 -11.53 -0.32 -4.12
CA ASP A 51 -12.84 0.13 -4.56
C ASP A 51 -13.46 1.12 -3.57
N THR A 52 -13.33 0.85 -2.26
CA THR A 52 -13.92 1.68 -1.20
C THR A 52 -12.94 2.70 -0.61
N GLY A 53 -11.64 2.45 -0.72
CA GLY A 53 -10.60 3.25 -0.06
C GLY A 53 -10.44 2.94 1.44
N LEU A 54 -11.16 1.95 1.97
CA LEU A 54 -11.04 1.55 3.38
C LEU A 54 -9.65 1.00 3.65
N VAL A 55 -8.97 1.55 4.65
CA VAL A 55 -7.67 1.08 5.14
C VAL A 55 -7.88 0.34 6.45
N THR A 56 -7.32 -0.87 6.55
CA THR A 56 -7.36 -1.70 7.76
C THR A 56 -5.93 -2.01 8.20
N GLU A 57 -5.68 -1.85 9.49
CA GLU A 57 -4.37 -2.04 10.14
C GLU A 57 -4.46 -3.26 11.06
N TYR A 58 -3.51 -4.19 10.91
CA TYR A 58 -3.51 -5.48 11.59
C TYR A 58 -2.19 -5.69 12.31
N ASN A 59 -2.26 -6.03 13.60
CA ASN A 59 -1.11 -6.41 14.41
C ASN A 59 -1.61 -7.20 15.64
N ASP A 60 -0.72 -8.00 16.24
CA ASP A 60 -1.07 -8.83 17.40
C ASP A 60 -0.71 -8.16 18.75
N GLN A 61 -0.28 -6.89 18.72
CA GLN A 61 0.28 -6.17 19.89
C GLN A 61 -0.65 -5.09 20.45
N ALA A 62 -1.13 -4.18 19.59
CA ALA A 62 -1.80 -2.94 19.98
C ALA A 62 -3.23 -2.79 19.44
N SER A 63 -3.59 -3.46 18.34
CA SER A 63 -4.93 -3.36 17.74
C SER A 63 -5.92 -4.24 18.50
N PRO A 64 -6.95 -3.69 19.18
CA PRO A 64 -7.96 -4.50 19.85
C PRO A 64 -8.92 -5.19 18.87
N ASN A 65 -8.85 -4.86 17.57
CA ASN A 65 -9.89 -5.22 16.61
C ASN A 65 -9.46 -6.30 15.61
N TYR A 66 -8.23 -6.24 15.09
CA TYR A 66 -7.80 -7.11 14.00
C TYR A 66 -6.37 -7.63 14.17
N SER A 67 -6.26 -8.95 14.27
CA SER A 67 -5.00 -9.71 14.31
C SER A 67 -4.38 -9.86 12.93
N ILE A 68 -3.09 -10.23 12.88
CA ILE A 68 -2.41 -10.55 11.61
C ILE A 68 -3.11 -11.72 10.90
N ALA A 69 -3.63 -12.70 11.66
CA ALA A 69 -4.43 -13.79 11.10
C ALA A 69 -5.71 -13.28 10.41
N ASN A 70 -6.32 -12.17 10.86
CA ASN A 70 -7.45 -11.56 10.16
C ASN A 70 -7.02 -11.01 8.80
N ALA A 71 -5.87 -10.34 8.70
CA ALA A 71 -5.36 -9.86 7.41
C ALA A 71 -5.15 -11.02 6.42
N VAL A 72 -4.58 -12.13 6.88
CA VAL A 72 -4.32 -13.30 6.01
C VAL A 72 -5.63 -13.91 5.52
N ASN A 73 -6.68 -13.93 6.34
CA ASN A 73 -8.01 -14.34 5.90
C ASN A 73 -8.57 -13.38 4.84
N ASP A 74 -8.42 -12.07 5.03
CA ASP A 74 -8.88 -11.06 4.07
C ASP A 74 -8.14 -11.19 2.72
N LEU A 75 -6.84 -11.49 2.74
CA LEU A 75 -6.05 -11.78 1.54
C LEU A 75 -6.47 -13.11 0.88
N GLU A 76 -6.82 -14.13 1.65
CA GLU A 76 -7.25 -15.43 1.14
C GLU A 76 -8.58 -15.37 0.39
N VAL A 77 -9.51 -14.51 0.84
CA VAL A 77 -10.81 -14.30 0.19
C VAL A 77 -10.79 -13.21 -0.89
N ALA A 78 -9.69 -12.49 -1.04
CA ALA A 78 -9.55 -11.45 -2.04
C ALA A 78 -9.61 -12.01 -3.47
N THR A 79 -10.20 -11.26 -4.39
CA THR A 79 -10.20 -11.59 -5.82
C THR A 79 -8.89 -11.15 -6.48
N ASN A 80 -8.43 -9.94 -6.15
CA ASN A 80 -7.14 -9.44 -6.58
C ASN A 80 -6.36 -8.90 -5.37
N ILE A 81 -5.07 -9.18 -5.35
CA ILE A 81 -4.13 -8.58 -4.41
C ILE A 81 -3.05 -7.82 -5.16
N ILE A 82 -2.67 -6.67 -4.63
CA ILE A 82 -1.66 -5.76 -5.17
C ILE A 82 -0.59 -5.58 -4.10
N SER A 83 0.69 -5.72 -4.45
CA SER A 83 1.81 -5.42 -3.55
C SER A 83 2.99 -4.80 -4.30
N HIS A 84 4.06 -4.47 -3.59
CA HIS A 84 5.33 -4.05 -4.18
C HIS A 84 6.44 -5.00 -3.76
N ASN A 85 6.94 -5.83 -4.68
CA ASN A 85 7.87 -6.93 -4.40
C ASN A 85 7.27 -8.09 -3.56
N GLY A 86 5.95 -8.12 -3.33
CA GLY A 86 5.36 -9.13 -2.47
C GLY A 86 5.19 -10.51 -3.10
N ILE A 87 5.32 -10.66 -4.43
CA ILE A 87 5.47 -12.01 -5.01
C ILE A 87 6.74 -12.67 -4.47
N MET A 88 7.81 -11.89 -4.37
CA MET A 88 9.14 -12.39 -4.00
C MET A 88 9.38 -12.38 -2.48
N TYR A 89 8.65 -11.56 -1.73
CA TYR A 89 8.90 -11.38 -0.30
C TYR A 89 7.67 -11.70 0.54
N ASP A 90 6.64 -10.87 0.49
CA ASP A 90 5.49 -10.91 1.40
C ASP A 90 4.76 -12.25 1.37
N ILE A 91 4.42 -12.77 0.18
CA ILE A 91 3.69 -14.02 0.02
C ILE A 91 4.48 -15.23 0.56
N PRO A 92 5.78 -15.38 0.26
CA PRO A 92 6.62 -16.36 0.93
C PRO A 92 6.59 -16.28 2.47
N GLN A 93 6.65 -15.07 3.06
CA GLN A 93 6.58 -14.92 4.52
C GLN A 93 5.19 -15.28 5.06
N ILE A 94 4.12 -14.81 4.41
CA ILE A 94 2.75 -15.18 4.80
C ILE A 94 2.57 -16.70 4.78
N LYS A 95 3.05 -17.39 3.73
CA LYS A 95 2.98 -18.86 3.65
C LYS A 95 3.81 -19.57 4.72
N LYS A 96 4.97 -19.00 5.09
CA LYS A 96 5.84 -19.51 6.16
C LYS A 96 5.12 -19.49 7.51
N HIS A 97 4.42 -18.39 7.83
CA HIS A 97 3.80 -18.18 9.14
C HIS A 97 2.34 -18.66 9.21
N PHE A 98 1.63 -18.70 8.09
CA PHE A 98 0.21 -19.05 8.01
C PHE A 98 -0.04 -20.12 6.92
N PRO A 99 0.25 -21.42 7.21
CA PRO A 99 0.14 -22.51 6.22
C PRO A 99 -1.27 -22.75 5.65
N PHE A 100 -2.30 -22.18 6.28
CA PHE A 100 -3.66 -22.22 5.75
C PHE A 100 -3.83 -21.34 4.50
N TYR A 101 -3.04 -20.27 4.36
CA TYR A 101 -3.07 -19.38 3.19
C TYR A 101 -2.67 -20.13 1.92
N LYS A 102 -3.59 -20.19 0.95
CA LYS A 102 -3.36 -20.86 -0.35
C LYS A 102 -3.02 -19.87 -1.44
N GLY A 103 -3.49 -18.62 -1.31
CA GLY A 103 -3.19 -17.55 -2.25
C GLY A 103 -3.88 -17.77 -3.60
N HIS A 104 -5.21 -17.84 -3.58
CA HIS A 104 -6.04 -17.99 -4.78
C HIS A 104 -6.26 -16.68 -5.55
N ALA A 105 -6.04 -15.54 -4.90
CA ALA A 105 -6.20 -14.21 -5.49
C ALA A 105 -5.27 -14.01 -6.70
N LYS A 106 -5.76 -13.29 -7.72
CA LYS A 106 -4.88 -12.81 -8.79
C LYS A 106 -3.93 -11.75 -8.23
N HIS A 107 -2.63 -12.01 -8.32
CA HIS A 107 -1.61 -11.13 -7.75
C HIS A 107 -0.98 -10.21 -8.80
N TRP A 108 -1.00 -8.91 -8.53
CA TRP A 108 -0.28 -7.88 -9.28
C TRP A 108 0.86 -7.30 -8.46
N ASP A 109 2.09 -7.43 -8.96
CA ASP A 109 3.27 -6.86 -8.29
C ASP A 109 3.72 -5.58 -9.01
N THR A 110 3.63 -4.46 -8.30
CA THR A 110 3.96 -3.14 -8.86
C THR A 110 5.45 -2.95 -9.13
N LEU A 111 6.35 -3.72 -8.49
CA LEU A 111 7.77 -3.68 -8.85
C LEU A 111 8.00 -4.30 -10.23
N ILE A 112 7.32 -5.40 -10.54
CA ILE A 112 7.38 -6.04 -11.86
C ILE A 112 6.77 -5.11 -12.92
N LEU A 113 5.58 -4.56 -12.67
CA LEU A 113 4.93 -3.63 -13.59
C LEU A 113 5.80 -2.39 -13.84
N SER A 114 6.43 -1.88 -12.78
CA SER A 114 7.34 -0.74 -12.83
C SER A 114 8.55 -1.01 -13.74
N ARG A 115 9.18 -2.18 -13.62
CA ARG A 115 10.30 -2.58 -14.48
C ARG A 115 9.87 -2.83 -15.93
N PHE A 116 8.66 -3.33 -16.13
CA PHE A 116 8.10 -3.59 -17.46
C PHE A 116 7.76 -2.30 -18.21
N PHE A 117 7.03 -1.38 -17.57
CA PHE A 117 6.58 -0.13 -18.20
C PHE A 117 7.63 0.97 -18.24
N HIS A 118 8.62 0.94 -17.32
CA HIS A 118 9.65 1.95 -17.23
C HIS A 118 11.07 1.35 -17.28
N PRO A 119 11.44 0.65 -18.37
CA PRO A 119 12.77 0.05 -18.48
C PRO A 119 13.91 1.08 -18.49
N ASP A 120 13.62 2.33 -18.88
CA ASP A 120 14.54 3.49 -18.95
C ASP A 120 14.42 4.43 -17.73
N MET A 121 14.03 3.91 -16.55
CA MET A 121 13.69 4.72 -15.37
C MET A 121 14.76 5.76 -14.99
N LEU A 122 16.04 5.41 -15.11
CA LEU A 122 17.13 6.35 -14.82
C LEU A 122 17.13 7.55 -15.78
N GLU A 123 16.98 7.32 -17.08
CA GLU A 123 16.92 8.39 -18.08
C GLU A 123 15.70 9.28 -17.87
N LEU A 124 14.55 8.67 -17.53
CA LEU A 124 13.34 9.39 -17.18
C LEU A 124 13.57 10.34 -16.01
N ASP A 125 14.20 9.86 -14.93
CA ASP A 125 14.45 10.68 -13.74
C ASP A 125 15.47 11.80 -14.02
N LEU A 126 16.54 11.51 -14.77
CA LEU A 126 17.53 12.51 -15.19
C LEU A 126 16.91 13.63 -16.03
N ARG A 127 15.92 13.29 -16.88
CA ARG A 127 15.17 14.25 -17.70
C ARG A 127 14.14 15.04 -16.88
N ARG A 128 13.41 14.38 -15.99
CA ARG A 128 12.32 14.99 -15.21
C ARG A 128 12.81 15.82 -14.03
N LYS A 129 13.94 15.46 -13.43
CA LYS A 129 14.54 16.10 -12.25
C LYS A 129 13.52 16.32 -11.14
N TRP A 130 13.03 15.21 -10.56
CA TRP A 130 11.99 15.26 -9.53
C TRP A 130 12.41 16.11 -8.32
N PRO A 131 11.57 17.06 -7.87
CA PRO A 131 11.90 17.94 -6.75
C PRO A 131 12.25 17.16 -5.48
N MET A 132 13.33 17.56 -4.81
CA MET A 132 13.82 16.99 -3.55
C MET A 132 14.17 15.51 -3.57
N MET A 133 14.10 14.83 -4.71
CA MET A 133 14.44 13.42 -4.82
C MET A 133 15.96 13.22 -4.70
N PRO A 134 16.45 12.47 -3.69
CA PRO A 134 17.88 12.18 -3.56
C PRO A 134 18.42 11.46 -4.80
N ALA A 135 19.63 11.81 -5.23
CA ALA A 135 20.27 11.21 -6.40
C ALA A 135 20.37 9.67 -6.31
N ARG A 136 20.55 9.11 -5.10
CA ARG A 136 20.57 7.66 -4.86
C ARG A 136 19.26 6.93 -5.24
N LEU A 137 18.16 7.65 -5.39
CA LEU A 137 16.87 7.08 -5.78
C LEU A 137 16.62 7.15 -7.29
N TYR A 138 17.46 7.83 -8.07
CA TYR A 138 17.28 7.93 -9.52
C TYR A 138 17.44 6.55 -10.15
N GLY A 139 16.49 6.18 -11.02
CA GLY A 139 16.38 4.84 -11.60
C GLY A 139 15.87 3.77 -10.63
N SER A 140 15.72 4.05 -9.34
CA SER A 140 15.17 3.09 -8.38
C SER A 140 13.68 2.87 -8.62
N HIS A 141 13.26 1.61 -8.59
CA HIS A 141 11.86 1.23 -8.70
C HIS A 141 11.17 1.09 -7.33
N SER A 142 11.84 1.44 -6.21
CA SER A 142 11.27 1.30 -4.86
C SER A 142 10.07 2.23 -4.61
N LEU A 143 9.23 1.86 -3.64
CA LEU A 143 8.17 2.74 -3.14
C LEU A 143 8.70 4.09 -2.63
N GLU A 144 9.90 4.14 -2.02
CA GLU A 144 10.52 5.43 -1.61
C GLU A 144 10.70 6.35 -2.84
N ALA A 145 11.24 5.82 -3.93
CA ALA A 145 11.46 6.58 -5.16
C ALA A 145 10.13 7.00 -5.81
N TYR A 146 9.13 6.09 -5.86
CA TYR A 146 7.79 6.45 -6.34
C TYR A 146 7.08 7.47 -5.46
N GLY A 147 7.36 7.51 -4.16
CA GLY A 147 6.88 8.56 -3.28
C GLY A 147 7.28 9.95 -3.77
N TYR A 148 8.51 10.14 -4.25
CA TYR A 148 8.92 11.40 -4.88
C TYR A 148 8.21 11.65 -6.22
N ARG A 149 8.13 10.63 -7.09
CA ARG A 149 7.50 10.74 -8.42
C ARG A 149 5.99 11.06 -8.34
N LEU A 150 5.31 10.54 -7.33
CA LEU A 150 3.88 10.69 -7.09
C LEU A 150 3.53 11.78 -6.06
N ARG A 151 4.53 12.53 -5.56
CA ARG A 151 4.37 13.56 -4.51
C ARG A 151 3.68 13.03 -3.25
N CYS A 152 4.07 11.83 -2.84
CA CYS A 152 3.61 11.11 -1.66
C CYS A 152 4.84 10.63 -0.88
N PHE A 153 5.52 11.54 -0.19
CA PHE A 153 6.84 11.30 0.41
C PHE A 153 6.78 10.31 1.57
N LYS A 154 7.67 9.31 1.60
CA LYS A 154 7.89 8.45 2.78
C LYS A 154 8.53 9.22 3.94
N ASP A 155 8.31 8.72 5.14
CA ASP A 155 9.02 9.15 6.34
C ASP A 155 10.41 8.50 6.42
N THR A 156 11.22 8.92 7.39
CA THR A 156 12.59 8.41 7.56
C THR A 156 12.69 7.18 8.47
N PHE A 157 11.57 6.61 8.93
CA PHE A 157 11.52 5.51 9.90
C PHE A 157 12.42 4.32 9.52
N ALA A 158 12.32 3.84 8.28
CA ALA A 158 13.12 2.72 7.77
C ALA A 158 14.65 2.94 7.82
N LYS A 159 15.12 4.18 8.06
CA LYS A 159 16.55 4.50 8.17
C LYS A 159 17.08 4.43 9.59
N THR A 160 16.20 4.33 10.59
CA THR A 160 16.55 4.43 12.01
C THR A 160 16.06 3.26 12.86
N THR A 161 15.17 2.43 12.32
CA THR A 161 14.64 1.25 13.01
C THR A 161 15.50 0.00 12.81
N ASP A 162 15.56 -0.87 13.82
CA ASP A 162 16.23 -2.18 13.78
C ASP A 162 15.27 -3.32 13.41
N TRP A 163 13.99 -2.99 13.23
CA TRP A 163 12.88 -3.89 12.87
C TRP A 163 12.60 -5.00 13.89
N GLN A 164 13.25 -5.02 15.05
CA GLN A 164 13.19 -6.19 15.94
C GLN A 164 11.82 -6.33 16.60
N GLU A 165 11.25 -5.23 17.04
CA GLU A 165 9.97 -5.20 17.76
C GLU A 165 8.98 -4.32 17.01
N TRP A 166 7.70 -4.67 17.08
CA TRP A 166 6.63 -3.82 16.57
C TRP A 166 6.61 -2.47 17.31
N SER A 167 6.35 -1.40 16.57
CA SER A 167 6.08 -0.07 17.13
C SER A 167 4.96 0.62 16.35
N GLN A 168 4.34 1.64 16.95
CA GLN A 168 3.33 2.42 16.25
C GLN A 168 3.91 3.12 15.01
N GLU A 169 5.16 3.56 15.06
CA GLU A 169 5.85 4.15 13.91
C GLU A 169 6.05 3.15 12.77
N MET A 170 6.26 1.86 13.07
CA MET A 170 6.30 0.79 12.06
C MET A 170 4.93 0.59 11.41
N GLN A 171 3.86 0.59 12.21
CA GLN A 171 2.49 0.50 11.71
C GLN A 171 2.15 1.67 10.79
N ASP A 172 2.48 2.90 11.20
CA ASP A 172 2.26 4.11 10.42
C ASP A 172 3.08 4.11 9.12
N TYR A 173 4.29 3.57 9.18
CA TYR A 173 5.16 3.40 8.01
C TYR A 173 4.56 2.40 7.01
N CYS A 174 4.11 1.22 7.45
CA CYS A 174 3.44 0.23 6.60
C CYS A 174 2.18 0.81 5.93
N LYS A 175 1.38 1.56 6.71
CA LYS A 175 0.19 2.26 6.20
C LYS A 175 0.53 3.25 5.09
N LYS A 176 1.65 3.94 5.23
CA LYS A 176 2.13 4.89 4.24
C LYS A 176 2.60 4.20 2.96
N ASP A 177 3.22 3.03 3.09
CA ASP A 177 3.62 2.19 1.96
C ASP A 177 2.40 1.74 1.16
N VAL A 178 1.35 1.26 1.82
CA VAL A 178 0.08 0.92 1.16
C VAL A 178 -0.57 2.13 0.48
N ALA A 179 -0.53 3.31 1.09
CA ALA A 179 -1.05 4.53 0.47
C ALA A 179 -0.30 4.93 -0.81
N ILE A 180 1.03 4.77 -0.84
CA ILE A 180 1.84 4.98 -2.05
C ILE A 180 1.53 3.90 -3.08
N LEU A 181 1.44 2.64 -2.65
CA LEU A 181 1.12 1.49 -3.48
C LEU A 181 -0.23 1.64 -4.20
N ALA A 182 -1.28 2.07 -3.51
CA ALA A 182 -2.60 2.30 -4.11
C ALA A 182 -2.55 3.39 -5.21
N LYS A 183 -1.78 4.47 -4.98
CA LYS A 183 -1.55 5.51 -6.00
C LYS A 183 -0.74 4.98 -7.18
N LEU A 184 0.28 4.17 -6.92
CA LEU A 184 1.12 3.56 -7.94
C LEU A 184 0.33 2.55 -8.79
N TRP A 185 -0.53 1.76 -8.17
CA TRP A 185 -1.45 0.88 -8.86
C TRP A 185 -2.38 1.65 -9.81
N THR A 186 -2.99 2.73 -9.32
CA THR A 186 -3.83 3.62 -10.15
C THR A 186 -3.05 4.19 -11.34
N HIS A 187 -1.76 4.48 -11.17
CA HIS A 187 -0.89 4.89 -12.26
C HIS A 187 -0.72 3.80 -13.32
N PHE A 188 -0.40 2.56 -12.92
CA PHE A 188 -0.21 1.44 -13.86
C PHE A 188 -1.50 0.92 -14.50
N GLN A 189 -2.65 1.07 -13.84
CA GLN A 189 -3.94 0.73 -14.46
C GLN A 189 -4.18 1.50 -15.77
N LYS A 190 -3.65 2.72 -15.92
CA LYS A 190 -3.73 3.47 -17.19
C LYS A 190 -2.94 2.78 -18.29
N SER A 191 -1.72 2.32 -17.98
CA SER A 191 -0.85 1.61 -18.91
C SER A 191 -1.42 0.24 -19.28
N LEU A 192 -1.97 -0.51 -18.32
CA LEU A 192 -2.60 -1.81 -18.57
C LEU A 192 -3.81 -1.70 -19.51
N LYS A 193 -4.65 -0.67 -19.35
CA LYS A 193 -5.78 -0.41 -20.25
C LYS A 193 -5.36 -0.03 -21.67
N ALA A 194 -4.14 0.49 -21.85
CA ALA A 194 -3.63 0.82 -23.18
C ALA A 194 -3.14 -0.42 -23.95
N LEU A 195 -2.99 -1.57 -23.26
CA LEU A 195 -2.60 -2.85 -23.86
C LEU A 195 -3.80 -3.73 -24.24
N SER A 196 -5.01 -3.41 -23.76
CA SER A 196 -6.25 -4.14 -24.02
C SER A 196 -7.04 -3.55 -25.17
#